data_AF-A0AAV7F4T3-F1
#
_entry.id   AF-A0AAV7F4T3-F1
#
_cell.length_a   1.000
_cell.length_b   1.000
_cell.length_c   1.000
_cell.angle_alpha   90.00
_cell.angle_beta   90.00
_cell.angle_gamma   90.00
#
_symmetry.space_group_name_H-M   'P 1'
#
loop_
_entity.id
_entity.type
_entity.pdbx_description
1 polymer ?
#
loop_
_entity_poly.entity_id
_entity_poly.type
_entity_poly.pdbx_seq_one_letter_code
_entity_poly.pdbx_strand_id
1 'polypeptide(L)'
;MAVDPKHLLGAFLTLSMFGMLANMIKKDHFDSVETQLPQLSAVQFEVMKIEEHKVAKVPRVSKGPWNKVSQDLKPCWKRPGARLTEEAETSSGYVTFSLTNGPEFHIAQVADAVVVAKYLGATLVIPDIRGSKLGDKRNFADIYDTEKFVKSLEGVVKTMKEQPAEIAAGKLAVVKIPNRATEDYIAEHVEPLFRAKGNIRLVSFFPSVNMKRSETEKEADSVACLAMFGTLELQKEVTETVDSMLARLRTLSRRSDGQFVAVDLRIDILQGKGCKKSGMKGKSCYSPEEIAVFLEKIGFDRETTIYVTEPRWHESLEALKDKFPKTYTKESIVPADKKEKFLNIESLLLEKILDFHICSQSDVFVPAISGLFYANVAGRRIASGRGNILVPSQIEGFSAPAANFVSSYISKKNHMAYSCFCDQ
;
A
#
# COMPACT_ATOMS: atom_id res chain seq x y z
N MET A 1 6.81 31.99 57.92
CA MET A 1 7.65 31.17 57.02
C MET A 1 8.30 32.11 56.04
N ALA A 2 9.57 32.45 56.26
CA ALA A 2 10.31 33.37 55.38
C ALA A 2 10.80 32.58 54.16
N VAL A 3 10.43 33.01 52.95
CA VAL A 3 10.86 32.39 51.70
C VAL A 3 12.30 32.83 51.43
N ASP A 4 13.20 31.86 51.24
CA ASP A 4 14.60 32.10 50.93
C ASP A 4 14.73 32.90 49.61
N PRO A 5 15.41 34.07 49.61
CA PRO A 5 15.61 34.87 48.41
C PRO A 5 16.20 34.10 47.23
N LYS A 6 16.96 33.02 47.49
CA LYS A 6 17.54 32.17 46.44
C LYS A 6 16.49 31.36 45.67
N HIS A 7 15.42 30.94 46.33
CA HIS A 7 14.31 30.24 45.67
C HIS A 7 13.46 31.18 44.81
N LEU A 8 13.29 32.44 45.25
CA LEU A 8 12.65 33.49 44.46
C LEU A 8 13.47 33.84 43.21
N LEU A 9 14.79 33.92 43.34
CA LEU A 9 15.68 34.18 42.21
C LEU A 9 15.67 33.03 41.20
N GLY A 10 15.69 31.78 41.68
CA GLY A 10 15.59 30.59 40.84
C GLY A 10 14.27 30.51 40.06
N ALA A 11 13.15 30.85 40.70
CA ALA A 11 11.84 30.91 40.05
C ALA A 11 11.75 32.04 39.01
N PHE A 12 12.38 33.18 39.27
CA PHE A 12 12.41 34.29 38.32
C PHE A 12 13.23 33.96 37.08
N LEU A 13 14.37 33.29 37.27
CA LEU A 13 15.23 32.86 36.16
C LEU A 13 14.56 31.82 35.27
N THR A 14 13.87 30.82 35.85
CA THR A 14 13.12 29.83 35.06
C THR A 14 11.95 30.48 34.30
N LEU A 15 11.20 31.40 34.92
CA LEU A 15 10.12 32.10 34.23
C LEU A 15 10.64 32.97 33.07
N SER A 16 11.81 33.61 33.25
CA SER A 16 12.46 34.40 32.20
C SER A 16 12.93 33.53 31.01
N MET A 17 13.41 32.32 31.29
CA MET A 17 13.81 31.34 30.26
C MET A 17 12.61 30.87 29.43
N PHE A 18 11.47 30.57 30.09
CA PHE A 18 10.22 30.25 29.39
C PHE A 18 9.65 31.44 28.60
N GLY A 19 9.79 32.67 29.13
CA GLY A 19 9.40 33.89 28.42
C GLY A 19 10.23 34.13 27.15
N MET A 20 11.55 33.91 27.20
CA MET A 20 12.42 34.01 26.02
C MET A 20 12.11 32.93 24.97
N LEU A 21 11.85 31.68 25.39
CA LEU A 21 11.42 30.60 24.49
C LEU A 21 10.07 30.89 23.83
N ALA A 22 9.10 31.45 24.57
CA ALA A 22 7.81 31.86 24.01
C ALA A 22 7.96 33.02 23.01
N ASN A 23 8.89 33.96 23.26
CA ASN A 23 9.17 35.07 22.36
C ASN A 23 9.87 34.64 21.07
N MET A 24 10.68 33.57 21.11
CA MET A 24 11.26 32.96 19.90
C MET A 24 10.21 32.26 19.04
N ILE A 25 9.22 31.59 19.64
CA ILE A 25 8.12 30.94 18.89
C ILE A 25 7.18 31.96 18.24
N LYS A 26 7.02 33.15 18.85
CA LYS A 26 6.12 34.20 18.34
C LYS A 26 6.70 35.01 17.18
N LYS A 27 8.02 34.93 16.93
CA LYS A 27 8.71 35.75 15.92
C LYS A 27 8.79 35.11 14.52
N ASP A 28 8.47 33.82 14.39
CA ASP A 28 8.62 33.09 13.12
C ASP A 28 7.36 32.94 12.27
N HIS A 29 6.19 33.45 12.69
CA HIS A 29 5.02 33.47 11.81
C HIS A 29 4.11 34.68 12.10
N PHE A 30 3.77 35.39 11.02
CA PHE A 30 2.79 36.50 10.86
C PHE A 30 3.32 37.93 11.05
N ASP A 31 3.95 38.46 10.01
CA ASP A 31 3.83 39.89 9.66
C ASP A 31 3.18 40.00 8.29
N SER A 32 1.91 40.42 8.25
CA SER A 32 1.23 40.90 7.05
C SER A 32 1.47 42.39 6.91
N VAL A 33 2.18 42.79 5.86
CA VAL A 33 2.37 44.21 5.50
C VAL A 33 1.05 44.76 4.97
N GLU A 34 0.44 45.66 5.73
CA GLU A 34 -0.69 46.49 5.31
C GLU A 34 -0.15 47.86 4.87
N THR A 35 -0.36 48.19 3.60
CA THR A 35 0.05 49.50 3.04
C THR A 35 -1.23 50.28 2.71
N GLN A 36 -1.44 51.38 3.43
CA GLN A 36 -2.54 52.32 3.23
C GLN A 36 -2.37 53.13 1.93
N LEU A 37 -3.46 53.38 1.21
CA LEU A 37 -3.57 54.37 0.14
C LEU A 37 -4.51 55.52 0.60
N PRO A 38 -4.23 56.80 0.25
CA PRO A 38 -5.05 57.94 0.67
C PRO A 38 -6.28 58.17 -0.22
N GLN A 39 -7.29 58.80 0.39
CA GLN A 39 -8.61 59.19 -0.14
C GLN A 39 -8.57 60.08 -1.39
N LEU A 40 -9.59 59.99 -2.26
CA LEU A 40 -10.15 61.13 -3.01
C LEU A 40 -11.62 60.88 -3.44
N SER A 41 -12.47 61.77 -2.93
CA SER A 41 -13.77 62.33 -3.37
C SER A 41 -14.63 61.73 -4.49
N ALA A 42 -15.94 61.74 -4.21
CA ALA A 42 -17.09 61.39 -5.03
C ALA A 42 -17.37 62.30 -6.25
N VAL A 43 -17.86 61.73 -7.36
CA VAL A 43 -18.82 62.33 -8.32
C VAL A 43 -19.72 61.22 -8.92
N GLN A 44 -20.98 61.57 -9.18
CA GLN A 44 -22.23 60.80 -9.38
C GLN A 44 -22.44 60.07 -10.74
N PHE A 45 -23.57 59.34 -10.81
CA PHE A 45 -24.34 58.80 -11.96
C PHE A 45 -23.98 57.38 -12.43
N GLU A 46 -24.89 56.42 -12.68
CA GLU A 46 -26.37 56.36 -12.73
C GLU A 46 -26.75 54.87 -12.57
N VAL A 47 -27.91 54.57 -11.99
CA VAL A 47 -28.36 53.17 -11.80
C VAL A 47 -28.80 52.57 -13.14
N MET A 48 -28.01 51.63 -13.67
CA MET A 48 -28.50 50.62 -14.62
C MET A 48 -28.28 49.22 -14.03
N LYS A 49 -29.38 48.48 -13.89
CA LYS A 49 -29.41 47.06 -13.53
C LYS A 49 -28.54 46.25 -14.51
N ILE A 50 -27.52 45.57 -14.02
CA ILE A 50 -26.84 44.45 -14.70
C ILE A 50 -26.73 43.29 -13.71
N GLU A 51 -27.09 42.12 -14.19
CA GLU A 51 -27.26 40.83 -13.51
C GLU A 51 -26.03 40.37 -12.70
N GLU A 52 -26.31 39.64 -11.61
CA GLU A 52 -25.31 38.99 -10.74
C GLU A 52 -24.29 38.19 -11.55
N HIS A 53 -23.14 38.80 -11.83
CA HIS A 53 -21.97 38.09 -12.31
C HIS A 53 -21.27 37.45 -11.12
N LYS A 54 -21.46 36.12 -11.05
CA LYS A 54 -20.70 35.17 -10.25
C LYS A 54 -19.23 35.59 -10.17
N VAL A 55 -18.73 35.79 -8.96
CA VAL A 55 -17.29 35.81 -8.68
C VAL A 55 -16.72 34.50 -9.23
N ALA A 56 -16.00 34.59 -10.34
CA ALA A 56 -15.34 33.46 -10.96
C ALA A 56 -14.32 32.89 -9.97
N LYS A 57 -14.53 31.66 -9.50
CA LYS A 57 -13.48 30.89 -8.84
C LYS A 57 -12.32 30.77 -9.83
N VAL A 58 -11.18 31.39 -9.51
CA VAL A 58 -9.93 31.14 -10.21
C VAL A 58 -9.70 29.61 -10.23
N PRO A 59 -9.53 28.97 -11.40
CA PRO A 59 -9.28 27.53 -11.43
C PRO A 59 -7.91 27.28 -10.79
N ARG A 60 -7.86 26.49 -9.72
CA ARG A 60 -6.61 25.88 -9.27
C ARG A 60 -6.22 24.86 -10.34
N VAL A 61 -5.33 25.24 -11.25
CA VAL A 61 -4.78 24.30 -12.24
C VAL A 61 -3.71 23.48 -11.54
N SER A 62 -4.05 22.26 -11.09
CA SER A 62 -3.04 21.26 -10.71
C SER A 62 -2.20 20.92 -11.94
N LYS A 63 -0.94 21.35 -11.99
CA LYS A 63 -0.03 20.94 -13.08
C LYS A 63 0.46 19.52 -12.79
N GLY A 64 0.33 18.63 -13.77
CA GLY A 64 0.75 17.24 -13.68
C GLY A 64 -0.20 16.28 -14.41
N PRO A 65 0.27 15.10 -14.80
CA PRO A 65 -0.53 14.09 -15.50
C PRO A 65 -1.47 13.35 -14.55
N TRP A 66 -2.35 14.09 -13.88
CA TRP A 66 -3.31 13.62 -12.90
C TRP A 66 -4.51 12.92 -13.56
N ASN A 67 -4.25 11.91 -14.40
CA ASN A 67 -5.32 11.21 -15.09
C ASN A 67 -6.13 10.34 -14.10
N LYS A 68 -7.44 10.56 -14.02
CA LYS A 68 -8.33 9.63 -13.32
C LYS A 68 -8.67 8.47 -14.24
N VAL A 69 -7.73 7.53 -14.42
CA VAL A 69 -8.09 6.21 -14.98
C VAL A 69 -8.77 5.42 -13.86
N SER A 70 -10.04 5.77 -13.63
CA SER A 70 -10.89 5.07 -12.68
C SER A 70 -12.06 4.45 -13.40
N GLN A 71 -12.05 3.12 -13.42
CA GLN A 71 -13.18 2.30 -13.82
C GLN A 71 -13.49 1.44 -12.61
N ASP A 72 -14.69 1.61 -12.06
CA ASP A 72 -15.17 0.76 -10.99
C ASP A 72 -15.38 -0.65 -11.53
N LEU A 73 -14.40 -1.51 -11.30
CA LEU A 73 -14.46 -2.90 -11.71
C LEU A 73 -15.29 -3.68 -10.69
N LYS A 74 -16.33 -4.38 -11.17
CA LYS A 74 -17.14 -5.23 -10.30
C LYS A 74 -16.46 -6.58 -10.11
N PRO A 75 -16.36 -7.10 -8.89
CA PRO A 75 -15.91 -8.48 -8.68
C PRO A 75 -16.75 -9.47 -9.50
N CYS A 76 -16.10 -10.36 -10.26
CA CYS A 76 -16.79 -11.47 -10.93
C CYS A 76 -17.09 -12.63 -9.98
N TRP A 77 -16.37 -12.70 -8.86
CA TRP A 77 -16.55 -13.77 -7.89
C TRP A 77 -17.73 -13.46 -6.96
N LYS A 78 -18.53 -14.47 -6.69
CA LYS A 78 -19.61 -14.39 -5.72
C LYS A 78 -19.13 -14.94 -4.39
N ARG A 79 -19.52 -14.29 -3.28
CA ARG A 79 -19.51 -14.98 -1.98
C ARG A 79 -20.59 -16.06 -2.06
N PRO A 80 -20.26 -17.35 -1.89
CA PRO A 80 -21.29 -18.38 -1.81
C PRO A 80 -22.28 -18.00 -0.70
N GLY A 81 -23.57 -18.21 -0.94
CA GLY A 81 -24.57 -18.09 0.13
C GLY A 81 -24.29 -19.10 1.25
N ALA A 82 -24.78 -18.84 2.45
CA ALA A 82 -24.56 -19.63 3.66
C ALA A 82 -25.19 -21.05 3.66
N ARG A 83 -25.17 -21.76 2.52
CA ARG A 83 -25.50 -23.18 2.42
C ARG A 83 -24.26 -23.96 2.02
N LEU A 84 -23.52 -24.37 3.04
CA LEU A 84 -22.72 -25.60 2.93
C LEU A 84 -23.73 -26.75 2.78
N THR A 85 -23.57 -27.60 1.78
CA THR A 85 -24.34 -28.85 1.69
C THR A 85 -24.02 -29.72 2.91
N GLU A 86 -24.96 -30.54 3.39
CA GLU A 86 -24.78 -31.43 4.56
C GLU A 86 -23.57 -32.38 4.41
N GLU A 87 -23.10 -32.63 3.19
CA GLU A 87 -21.87 -33.37 2.87
C GLU A 87 -20.58 -32.68 3.38
N ALA A 88 -20.62 -31.38 3.69
CA ALA A 88 -19.51 -30.64 4.25
C ALA A 88 -19.37 -30.83 5.78
N GLU A 89 -20.29 -31.52 6.46
CA GLU A 89 -20.32 -31.58 7.93
C GLU A 89 -19.16 -32.38 8.54
N THR A 90 -18.62 -33.39 7.86
CA THR A 90 -17.39 -34.10 8.29
C THR A 90 -16.18 -33.60 7.50
N SER A 91 -15.42 -32.64 8.04
CA SER A 91 -14.14 -32.26 7.41
C SER A 91 -13.10 -33.35 7.60
N SER A 92 -12.44 -33.75 6.52
CA SER A 92 -11.44 -34.81 6.47
C SER A 92 -10.03 -34.35 6.91
N GLY A 93 -9.96 -33.44 7.89
CA GLY A 93 -8.70 -32.95 8.49
C GLY A 93 -8.39 -31.47 8.24
N TYR A 94 -7.14 -31.07 8.54
CA TYR A 94 -6.72 -29.67 8.64
C TYR A 94 -5.61 -29.28 7.65
N VAL A 95 -5.78 -28.10 7.05
CA VAL A 95 -4.74 -27.41 6.28
C VAL A 95 -4.22 -26.23 7.10
N THR A 96 -2.92 -26.26 7.40
CA THR A 96 -2.22 -25.18 8.13
C THR A 96 -1.17 -24.53 7.25
N PHE A 97 -0.86 -23.26 7.51
CA PHE A 97 0.20 -22.52 6.80
C PHE A 97 0.67 -21.33 7.64
N SER A 98 1.69 -20.63 7.17
CA SER A 98 2.13 -19.35 7.74
C SER A 98 2.26 -18.31 6.66
N LEU A 99 1.91 -17.07 7.01
CA LEU A 99 2.24 -15.91 6.21
C LEU A 99 3.70 -15.52 6.43
N THR A 100 4.43 -15.24 5.37
CA THR A 100 5.86 -14.90 5.46
C THR A 100 6.24 -13.73 4.56
N ASN A 101 7.39 -13.13 4.86
CA ASN A 101 8.03 -12.06 4.10
C ASN A 101 7.32 -10.68 4.17
N GLY A 102 6.17 -10.53 3.51
CA GLY A 102 5.57 -9.23 3.26
C GLY A 102 4.15 -9.33 2.69
N PRO A 103 3.37 -8.23 2.73
CA PRO A 103 1.98 -8.23 2.30
C PRO A 103 1.78 -8.70 0.84
N GLU A 104 2.74 -8.46 -0.04
CA GLU A 104 2.72 -8.95 -1.43
C GLU A 104 2.81 -10.47 -1.57
N PHE A 105 3.31 -11.17 -0.54
CA PHE A 105 3.34 -12.63 -0.46
C PHE A 105 2.10 -13.17 0.24
N HIS A 106 1.64 -12.47 1.28
CA HIS A 106 0.50 -12.90 2.09
C HIS A 106 -0.76 -13.13 1.25
N ILE A 107 -1.04 -12.23 0.29
CA ILE A 107 -2.17 -12.33 -0.63
C ILE A 107 -2.17 -13.68 -1.37
N ALA A 108 -1.04 -14.05 -1.94
CA ALA A 108 -0.93 -15.29 -2.69
C ALA A 108 -0.92 -16.53 -1.77
N GLN A 109 -0.24 -16.47 -0.63
CA GLN A 109 -0.20 -17.57 0.34
C GLN A 109 -1.60 -17.93 0.84
N VAL A 110 -2.42 -16.91 1.14
CA VAL A 110 -3.83 -17.12 1.49
C VAL A 110 -4.60 -17.72 0.33
N ALA A 111 -4.43 -17.18 -0.88
CA ALA A 111 -5.16 -17.67 -2.04
C ALA A 111 -4.88 -19.15 -2.33
N ASP A 112 -3.62 -19.55 -2.36
CA ASP A 112 -3.23 -20.93 -2.58
C ASP A 112 -3.75 -21.84 -1.47
N ALA A 113 -3.66 -21.41 -0.20
CA ALA A 113 -4.16 -22.19 0.93
C ALA A 113 -5.68 -22.39 0.91
N VAL A 114 -6.44 -21.36 0.52
CA VAL A 114 -7.90 -21.45 0.39
C VAL A 114 -8.30 -22.39 -0.75
N VAL A 115 -7.63 -22.29 -1.91
CA VAL A 115 -7.88 -23.19 -3.05
C VAL A 115 -7.58 -24.64 -2.67
N VAL A 116 -6.44 -24.90 -2.03
CA VAL A 116 -6.07 -26.25 -1.56
C VAL A 116 -7.07 -26.77 -0.53
N ALA A 117 -7.44 -25.97 0.47
CA ALA A 117 -8.39 -26.41 1.49
C ALA A 117 -9.77 -26.72 0.89
N LYS A 118 -10.23 -25.91 -0.07
CA LYS A 118 -11.48 -26.17 -0.79
C LYS A 118 -11.41 -27.46 -1.59
N TYR A 119 -10.36 -27.65 -2.37
CA TYR A 119 -10.17 -28.84 -3.20
C TYR A 119 -10.21 -30.12 -2.36
N LEU A 120 -9.59 -30.09 -1.18
CA LEU A 120 -9.47 -31.25 -0.29
C LEU A 120 -10.69 -31.46 0.63
N GLY A 121 -11.65 -30.52 0.69
CA GLY A 121 -12.71 -30.52 1.70
C GLY A 121 -12.19 -30.34 3.14
N ALA A 122 -11.01 -29.74 3.29
CA ALA A 122 -10.31 -29.60 4.56
C ALA A 122 -10.74 -28.35 5.34
N THR A 123 -10.51 -28.36 6.65
CA THR A 123 -10.65 -27.16 7.49
C THR A 123 -9.38 -26.32 7.40
N LEU A 124 -9.53 -25.05 7.01
CA LEU A 124 -8.43 -24.09 6.93
C LEU A 124 -8.18 -23.47 8.30
N VAL A 125 -6.98 -23.66 8.84
CA VAL A 125 -6.56 -23.03 10.09
C VAL A 125 -6.02 -21.62 9.80
N ILE A 126 -6.47 -20.62 10.57
CA ILE A 126 -6.00 -19.24 10.45
C ILE A 126 -4.46 -19.21 10.69
N PRO A 127 -3.69 -18.62 9.76
CA PRO A 127 -2.23 -18.73 9.80
C PRO A 127 -1.62 -17.82 10.88
N ASP A 128 -0.49 -18.25 11.43
CA ASP A 128 0.44 -17.32 12.08
C ASP A 128 1.23 -16.53 11.03
N ILE A 129 1.83 -15.42 11.44
CA ILE A 129 2.72 -14.62 10.60
C ILE A 129 4.14 -14.80 11.10
N ARG A 130 5.07 -15.14 10.19
CA ARG A 130 6.48 -15.38 10.52
C ARG A 130 7.39 -14.40 9.81
N GLY A 131 8.26 -13.77 10.59
CA GLY A 131 9.29 -12.89 10.08
C GLY A 131 10.51 -13.63 9.55
N SER A 132 11.51 -12.86 9.13
CA SER A 132 12.77 -13.39 8.60
C SER A 132 13.72 -13.91 9.68
N LYS A 133 13.55 -13.44 10.93
CA LYS A 133 14.37 -13.87 12.07
C LYS A 133 13.74 -15.10 12.74
N LEU A 134 14.59 -16.02 13.20
CA LEU A 134 14.12 -17.18 13.97
C LEU A 134 13.39 -16.70 15.23
N GLY A 135 12.19 -17.22 15.46
CA GLY A 135 11.35 -16.83 16.60
C GLY A 135 10.48 -15.59 16.37
N ASP A 136 10.65 -14.86 15.28
CA ASP A 136 9.77 -13.75 14.91
C ASP A 136 8.42 -14.31 14.44
N LYS A 137 7.47 -14.37 15.37
CA LYS A 137 6.11 -14.87 15.18
C LYS A 137 5.12 -13.83 15.68
N ARG A 138 4.10 -13.57 14.88
CA ARG A 138 2.99 -12.66 15.18
C ARG A 138 1.66 -13.37 14.96
N ASN A 139 0.64 -12.91 15.68
CA ASN A 139 -0.71 -13.39 15.47
C ASN A 139 -1.28 -12.76 14.19
N PHE A 140 -2.19 -13.48 13.52
CA PHE A 140 -2.92 -12.94 12.38
C PHE A 140 -3.62 -11.62 12.72
N ALA A 141 -4.26 -11.59 13.90
CA ALA A 141 -5.02 -10.46 14.43
C ALA A 141 -4.19 -9.21 14.69
N ASP A 142 -2.87 -9.32 14.79
CA ASP A 142 -1.99 -8.16 14.98
C ASP A 142 -1.98 -7.26 13.72
N ILE A 143 -2.32 -7.82 12.56
CA ILE A 143 -2.24 -7.17 11.26
C ILE A 143 -3.58 -7.16 10.53
N TYR A 144 -4.28 -8.30 10.52
CA TYR A 144 -5.47 -8.53 9.71
C TYR A 144 -6.70 -8.73 10.58
N ASP A 145 -7.86 -8.37 10.06
CA ASP A 145 -9.16 -8.54 10.72
C ASP A 145 -9.61 -10.01 10.62
N THR A 146 -9.47 -10.74 11.73
CA THR A 146 -9.83 -12.16 11.83
C THR A 146 -11.29 -12.43 11.52
N GLU A 147 -12.22 -11.58 11.98
CA GLU A 147 -13.65 -11.81 11.79
C GLU A 147 -14.05 -11.58 10.34
N LYS A 148 -13.50 -10.54 9.70
CA LYS A 148 -13.71 -10.33 8.26
C LYS A 148 -13.08 -11.43 7.43
N PHE A 149 -11.91 -11.94 7.82
CA PHE A 149 -11.29 -13.09 7.15
C PHE A 149 -12.20 -14.32 7.20
N VAL A 150 -12.68 -14.72 8.38
CA VAL A 150 -13.60 -15.86 8.54
C VAL A 150 -14.88 -15.64 7.74
N LYS A 151 -15.50 -14.47 7.88
CA LYS A 151 -16.74 -14.12 7.18
C LYS A 151 -16.58 -14.12 5.66
N SER A 152 -15.42 -13.74 5.15
CA SER A 152 -15.16 -13.72 3.71
C SER A 152 -15.07 -15.10 3.07
N LEU A 153 -14.78 -16.13 3.89
CA LEU A 153 -14.62 -17.53 3.48
C LEU A 153 -15.83 -18.41 3.84
N GLU A 154 -16.85 -17.83 4.46
CA GLU A 154 -18.10 -18.51 4.78
C GLU A 154 -18.74 -19.08 3.50
N GLY A 155 -19.14 -20.35 3.54
CA GLY A 155 -19.66 -21.07 2.37
C GLY A 155 -18.59 -21.48 1.34
N VAL A 156 -17.31 -21.14 1.53
CA VAL A 156 -16.20 -21.52 0.65
C VAL A 156 -15.37 -22.64 1.28
N VAL A 157 -14.89 -22.41 2.50
CA VAL A 157 -14.11 -23.36 3.29
C VAL A 157 -14.45 -23.22 4.76
N LYS A 158 -14.45 -24.33 5.51
CA LYS A 158 -14.52 -24.27 6.96
C LYS A 158 -13.23 -23.63 7.48
N THR A 159 -13.36 -22.69 8.40
CA THR A 159 -12.21 -21.99 9.01
C THR A 159 -12.13 -22.29 10.50
N MET A 160 -10.91 -22.34 11.03
CA MET A 160 -10.68 -22.56 12.45
C MET A 160 -9.63 -21.57 12.96
N LYS A 161 -9.97 -20.84 14.05
CA LYS A 161 -9.13 -19.76 14.59
C LYS A 161 -7.82 -20.28 15.19
N GLU A 162 -7.87 -21.40 15.89
CA GLU A 162 -6.72 -22.00 16.55
C GLU A 162 -6.51 -23.43 16.09
N GLN A 163 -5.25 -23.85 16.02
CA GLN A 163 -4.90 -25.21 15.67
C GLN A 163 -5.30 -26.16 16.83
N PRO A 164 -6.08 -27.23 16.58
CA PRO A 164 -6.44 -28.21 17.62
C PRO A 164 -5.22 -28.81 18.30
N ALA A 165 -5.32 -29.05 19.61
CA ALA A 165 -4.22 -29.52 20.44
C ALA A 165 -3.64 -30.85 19.93
N GLU A 166 -4.49 -31.72 19.39
CA GLU A 166 -4.15 -33.05 18.87
C GLU A 166 -3.18 -32.96 17.69
N ILE A 167 -3.31 -31.92 16.86
CA ILE A 167 -2.43 -31.70 15.71
C ILE A 167 -1.30 -30.70 16.00
N ALA A 168 -1.42 -29.89 17.06
CA ALA A 168 -0.35 -28.98 17.50
C ALA A 168 0.84 -29.73 18.12
N ALA A 169 0.58 -30.86 18.78
CA ALA A 169 1.61 -31.72 19.37
C ALA A 169 2.35 -32.61 18.35
N GLY A 170 1.78 -32.84 17.17
CA GLY A 170 2.32 -33.73 16.15
C GLY A 170 3.19 -33.03 15.09
N LYS A 171 4.13 -33.77 14.47
CA LYS A 171 4.87 -33.30 13.30
C LYS A 171 3.99 -33.42 12.05
N LEU A 172 3.40 -32.30 11.63
CA LEU A 172 2.61 -32.24 10.39
C LEU A 172 3.46 -32.55 9.15
N ALA A 173 2.85 -33.21 8.17
CA ALA A 173 3.46 -33.39 6.86
C ALA A 173 3.57 -32.04 6.15
N VAL A 174 4.80 -31.63 5.83
CA VAL A 174 5.07 -30.37 5.15
C VAL A 174 4.99 -30.56 3.64
N VAL A 175 4.10 -29.82 2.98
CA VAL A 175 3.89 -29.88 1.54
C VAL A 175 4.27 -28.53 0.94
N LYS A 176 5.15 -28.55 -0.06
CA LYS A 176 5.53 -27.33 -0.80
C LYS A 176 4.54 -27.10 -1.92
N ILE A 177 4.10 -25.86 -2.09
CA ILE A 177 3.17 -25.48 -3.16
C ILE A 177 3.70 -24.25 -3.91
N PRO A 178 3.62 -24.23 -5.26
CA PRO A 178 3.95 -23.04 -6.02
C PRO A 178 2.87 -21.97 -5.82
N ASN A 179 3.27 -20.71 -5.95
CA ASN A 179 2.33 -19.61 -6.16
C ASN A 179 1.39 -19.92 -7.33
N ARG A 180 0.07 -19.78 -7.14
CA ARG A 180 -0.98 -20.13 -8.11
C ARG A 180 -0.94 -21.61 -8.48
N ALA A 181 -0.97 -22.47 -7.48
CA ALA A 181 -1.08 -23.91 -7.70
C ALA A 181 -2.35 -24.24 -8.49
N THR A 182 -2.22 -25.06 -9.53
CA THR A 182 -3.34 -25.54 -10.35
C THR A 182 -4.01 -26.73 -9.66
N GLU A 183 -5.25 -27.04 -10.03
CA GLU A 183 -5.95 -28.24 -9.54
C GLU A 183 -5.15 -29.52 -9.85
N ASP A 184 -4.55 -29.63 -11.05
CA ASP A 184 -3.69 -30.75 -11.41
C ASP A 184 -2.49 -30.90 -10.46
N TYR A 185 -1.84 -29.79 -10.10
CA TYR A 185 -0.73 -29.82 -9.14
C TYR A 185 -1.19 -30.30 -7.76
N ILE A 186 -2.39 -29.88 -7.34
CA ILE A 186 -2.98 -30.28 -6.06
C ILE A 186 -3.30 -31.77 -6.07
N ALA A 187 -3.95 -32.27 -7.13
CA ALA A 187 -4.29 -33.68 -7.31
C ALA A 187 -3.05 -34.58 -7.31
N GLU A 188 -1.99 -34.16 -8.01
CA GLU A 188 -0.77 -34.96 -8.18
C GLU A 188 0.12 -34.96 -6.93
N HIS A 189 0.27 -33.82 -6.25
CA HIS A 189 1.31 -33.65 -5.24
C HIS A 189 0.80 -33.38 -3.82
N VAL A 190 -0.43 -32.89 -3.66
CA VAL A 190 -0.96 -32.49 -2.35
C VAL A 190 -1.97 -33.50 -1.83
N GLU A 191 -2.94 -33.87 -2.66
CA GLU A 191 -4.03 -34.77 -2.28
C GLU A 191 -3.57 -36.15 -1.77
N PRO A 192 -2.58 -36.84 -2.38
CA PRO A 192 -2.14 -38.14 -1.89
C PRO A 192 -1.55 -38.06 -0.47
N LEU A 193 -0.84 -36.98 -0.18
CA LEU A 193 -0.27 -36.73 1.15
C LEU A 193 -1.36 -36.39 2.16
N PHE A 194 -2.36 -35.61 1.76
CA PHE A 194 -3.50 -35.28 2.60
C PHE A 194 -4.31 -36.53 2.95
N ARG A 195 -4.69 -37.36 1.96
CA ARG A 195 -5.42 -38.62 2.19
C ARG A 195 -4.67 -39.57 3.11
N ALA A 196 -3.34 -39.61 3.04
CA ALA A 196 -2.52 -40.49 3.87
C ALA A 196 -2.32 -39.98 5.31
N LYS A 197 -2.38 -38.67 5.55
CA LYS A 197 -2.01 -38.06 6.85
C LYS A 197 -3.15 -37.34 7.56
N GLY A 198 -4.22 -37.00 6.85
CA GLY A 198 -5.33 -36.16 7.30
C GLY A 198 -4.97 -34.69 7.51
N ASN A 199 -3.76 -34.37 7.97
CA ASN A 199 -3.36 -33.01 8.34
C ASN A 199 -2.04 -32.63 7.69
N ILE A 200 -2.04 -31.49 7.00
CA ILE A 200 -0.86 -31.01 6.27
C ILE A 200 -0.52 -29.56 6.62
N ARG A 201 0.75 -29.22 6.39
CA ARG A 201 1.27 -27.86 6.51
C ARG A 201 1.82 -27.40 5.18
N LEU A 202 1.21 -26.36 4.62
CA LEU A 202 1.61 -25.78 3.35
C LEU A 202 2.80 -24.82 3.54
N VAL A 203 3.73 -24.88 2.59
CA VAL A 203 4.84 -23.94 2.47
C VAL A 203 4.89 -23.44 1.03
N SER A 204 4.43 -22.22 0.81
CA SER A 204 4.43 -21.60 -0.51
C SER A 204 5.85 -21.22 -0.95
N PHE A 205 6.16 -21.47 -2.22
CA PHE A 205 7.33 -20.93 -2.88
C PHE A 205 6.91 -20.19 -4.16
N PHE A 206 7.73 -19.22 -4.57
CA PHE A 206 7.38 -18.28 -5.64
C PHE A 206 8.35 -18.48 -6.81
N PRO A 207 8.08 -19.45 -7.71
CA PRO A 207 8.97 -19.74 -8.83
C PRO A 207 9.02 -18.59 -9.86
N SER A 208 7.97 -17.76 -9.88
CA SER A 208 7.87 -16.58 -10.73
C SER A 208 7.23 -15.43 -9.96
N VAL A 209 7.70 -14.21 -10.22
CA VAL A 209 7.09 -12.96 -9.73
C VAL A 209 6.15 -12.33 -10.77
N ASN A 210 5.93 -13.01 -11.88
CA ASN A 210 5.12 -12.51 -12.99
C ASN A 210 3.62 -12.76 -12.73
N MET A 211 2.87 -11.70 -12.49
CA MET A 211 1.41 -11.74 -12.33
C MET A 211 0.64 -11.49 -13.64
N LYS A 212 1.27 -11.80 -14.79
CA LYS A 212 0.54 -11.80 -16.06
C LYS A 212 -0.52 -12.90 -16.08
N ARG A 213 -1.63 -12.61 -16.73
CA ARG A 213 -2.67 -13.58 -17.05
C ARG A 213 -2.11 -14.63 -18.01
N SER A 214 -2.46 -15.90 -17.80
CA SER A 214 -2.14 -16.95 -18.78
C SER A 214 -3.05 -16.81 -20.00
N GLU A 215 -2.50 -16.97 -21.20
CA GLU A 215 -3.29 -16.93 -22.46
C GLU A 215 -4.31 -18.07 -22.54
N THR A 216 -4.11 -19.15 -21.77
CA THR A 216 -4.98 -20.33 -21.70
C THR A 216 -6.11 -20.21 -20.66
N GLU A 217 -6.02 -19.26 -19.71
CA GLU A 217 -7.00 -19.09 -18.62
C GLU A 217 -8.01 -18.00 -18.99
N LYS A 218 -9.11 -18.41 -19.65
CA LYS A 218 -10.21 -17.51 -20.05
C LYS A 218 -11.06 -17.04 -18.87
N GLU A 219 -11.05 -17.76 -17.76
CA GLU A 219 -11.68 -17.37 -16.49
C GLU A 219 -10.73 -17.75 -15.35
N ALA A 220 -10.51 -16.84 -14.40
CA ALA A 220 -9.77 -17.19 -13.20
C ALA A 220 -10.67 -17.96 -12.24
N ASP A 221 -10.08 -18.85 -11.44
CA ASP A 221 -10.79 -19.52 -10.36
C ASP A 221 -11.42 -18.47 -9.44
N SER A 222 -12.77 -18.46 -9.40
CA SER A 222 -13.56 -17.55 -8.57
C SER A 222 -13.15 -17.60 -7.09
N VAL A 223 -12.67 -18.75 -6.61
CA VAL A 223 -12.19 -18.95 -5.23
C VAL A 223 -10.85 -18.28 -5.04
N ALA A 224 -9.91 -18.50 -5.97
CA ALA A 224 -8.61 -17.83 -5.93
C ALA A 224 -8.79 -16.31 -5.97
N CYS A 225 -9.68 -15.80 -6.82
CA CYS A 225 -10.00 -14.37 -6.91
C CYS A 225 -10.60 -13.82 -5.61
N LEU A 226 -11.60 -14.51 -5.04
CA LEU A 226 -12.16 -14.16 -3.73
C LEU A 226 -11.07 -14.14 -2.66
N ALA A 227 -10.21 -15.16 -2.65
CA ALA A 227 -9.15 -15.28 -1.67
C ALA A 227 -8.11 -14.15 -1.79
N MET A 228 -7.69 -13.81 -3.01
CA MET A 228 -6.71 -12.75 -3.27
C MET A 228 -7.21 -11.35 -2.92
N PHE A 229 -8.46 -11.03 -3.28
CA PHE A 229 -8.95 -9.65 -3.24
C PHE A 229 -10.02 -9.39 -2.18
N GLY A 230 -10.58 -10.44 -1.58
CA GLY A 230 -11.74 -10.35 -0.69
C GLY A 230 -11.53 -10.83 0.75
N THR A 231 -10.35 -11.35 1.12
CA THR A 231 -10.13 -11.97 2.44
C THR A 231 -9.24 -11.18 3.40
N LEU A 232 -8.16 -10.57 2.89
CA LEU A 232 -7.19 -9.87 3.72
C LEU A 232 -7.55 -8.39 3.89
N GLU A 233 -8.30 -8.11 4.95
CA GLU A 233 -8.54 -6.75 5.43
C GLU A 233 -7.66 -6.45 6.64
N LEU A 234 -7.14 -5.22 6.74
CA LEU A 234 -6.36 -4.80 7.90
C LEU A 234 -7.22 -4.69 9.14
N GLN A 235 -6.64 -5.02 10.29
CA GLN A 235 -7.26 -4.74 11.58
C GLN A 235 -7.35 -3.22 11.83
N LYS A 236 -8.23 -2.84 12.76
CA LYS A 236 -8.67 -1.45 12.96
C LYS A 236 -7.50 -0.48 13.17
N GLU A 237 -6.55 -0.80 14.04
CA GLU A 237 -5.48 0.13 14.38
C GLU A 237 -4.52 0.39 13.21
N VAL A 238 -4.23 -0.66 12.42
CA VAL A 238 -3.38 -0.53 11.23
C VAL A 238 -4.11 0.29 10.17
N THR A 239 -5.42 0.08 10.00
CA THR A 239 -6.27 0.87 9.10
C THR A 239 -6.27 2.35 9.49
N GLU A 240 -6.50 2.67 10.77
CA GLU A 240 -6.49 4.05 11.28
C GLU A 240 -5.14 4.74 11.04
N THR A 241 -4.04 3.99 11.18
CA THR A 241 -2.70 4.50 10.90
C THR A 241 -2.53 4.83 9.42
N VAL A 242 -2.91 3.91 8.52
CA VAL A 242 -2.89 4.13 7.06
C VAL A 242 -3.76 5.32 6.68
N ASP A 243 -4.98 5.41 7.20
CA ASP A 243 -5.92 6.49 6.91
C ASP A 243 -5.38 7.85 7.39
N SER A 244 -4.76 7.90 8.57
CA SER A 244 -4.10 9.10 9.06
C SER A 244 -2.93 9.51 8.16
N MET A 245 -2.13 8.56 7.68
CA MET A 245 -1.04 8.85 6.74
C MET A 245 -1.58 9.41 5.42
N LEU A 246 -2.64 8.81 4.85
CA LEU A 246 -3.28 9.28 3.63
C LEU A 246 -3.89 10.67 3.80
N ALA A 247 -4.60 10.92 4.91
CA ALA A 247 -5.16 12.22 5.21
C ALA A 247 -4.07 13.30 5.31
N ARG A 248 -2.94 12.97 5.94
CA ARG A 248 -1.79 13.87 6.04
C ARG A 248 -1.17 14.16 4.67
N LEU A 249 -0.92 13.13 3.86
CA LEU A 249 -0.39 13.30 2.50
C LEU A 249 -1.30 14.17 1.64
N ARG A 250 -2.61 13.91 1.64
CA ARG A 250 -3.61 14.74 0.94
C ARG A 250 -3.61 16.20 1.45
N THR A 251 -3.43 16.39 2.75
CA THR A 251 -3.33 17.73 3.36
C THR A 251 -2.07 18.49 2.92
N LEU A 252 -0.95 17.78 2.74
CA LEU A 252 0.30 18.34 2.23
C LEU A 252 0.20 18.64 0.72
N SER A 253 -0.63 17.89 0.00
CA SER A 253 -0.95 18.04 -1.42
C SER A 253 -2.01 19.10 -1.76
N ARG A 254 -2.33 20.05 -0.87
CA ARG A 254 -3.38 21.07 -1.11
C ARG A 254 -3.24 21.88 -2.42
N ARG A 255 -2.01 22.01 -2.94
CA ARG A 255 -1.73 22.73 -4.20
C ARG A 255 -1.93 21.87 -5.46
N SER A 256 -2.07 20.55 -5.29
CA SER A 256 -2.36 19.58 -6.35
C SER A 256 -3.71 18.91 -6.07
N ASP A 257 -4.69 19.67 -5.55
CA ASP A 257 -6.04 19.20 -5.21
C ASP A 257 -6.08 17.95 -4.30
N GLY A 258 -5.08 17.80 -3.44
CA GLY A 258 -4.95 16.66 -2.54
C GLY A 258 -4.28 15.44 -3.17
N GLN A 259 -3.85 15.52 -4.43
CA GLN A 259 -3.24 14.40 -5.14
C GLN A 259 -1.75 14.24 -4.83
N PHE A 260 -1.29 13.01 -4.72
CA PHE A 260 0.13 12.73 -4.47
C PHE A 260 0.63 11.52 -5.26
N VAL A 261 1.95 11.49 -5.44
CA VAL A 261 2.66 10.38 -6.09
C VAL A 261 3.28 9.51 -5.00
N ALA A 262 3.05 8.20 -5.07
CA ALA A 262 3.80 7.22 -4.28
C ALA A 262 4.87 6.55 -5.14
N VAL A 263 6.12 6.56 -4.67
CA VAL A 263 7.27 5.98 -5.35
C VAL A 263 7.84 4.84 -4.52
N ASP A 264 7.87 3.63 -5.09
CA ASP A 264 8.54 2.48 -4.47
C ASP A 264 10.03 2.47 -4.82
N LEU A 265 10.88 3.02 -3.94
CA LEU A 265 12.34 3.16 -4.17
C LEU A 265 13.16 1.99 -3.64
N ARG A 266 12.85 1.44 -2.45
CA ARG A 266 13.58 0.31 -1.80
C ARG A 266 15.10 0.40 -2.00
N ILE A 267 15.69 1.46 -1.47
CA ILE A 267 17.11 1.83 -1.63
C ILE A 267 18.04 0.69 -1.20
N ASP A 268 17.66 -0.08 -0.17
CA ASP A 268 18.37 -1.26 0.31
C ASP A 268 18.61 -2.28 -0.80
N ILE A 269 17.61 -2.50 -1.67
CA ILE A 269 17.71 -3.39 -2.82
C ILE A 269 18.52 -2.74 -3.95
N LEU A 270 18.34 -1.44 -4.20
CA LEU A 270 19.05 -0.69 -5.23
C LEU A 270 20.57 -0.69 -4.99
N GLN A 271 20.99 -0.49 -3.74
CA GLN A 271 22.41 -0.46 -3.34
C GLN A 271 23.01 -1.86 -3.22
N GLY A 272 22.26 -2.85 -2.72
CA GLY A 272 22.80 -4.18 -2.39
C GLY A 272 23.01 -5.14 -3.56
N LYS A 273 22.26 -5.01 -4.68
CA LYS A 273 22.37 -5.92 -5.84
C LYS A 273 22.88 -5.27 -7.13
N GLY A 274 23.02 -3.94 -7.12
CA GLY A 274 23.26 -3.13 -8.31
C GLY A 274 22.09 -3.21 -9.29
N CYS A 275 21.63 -2.07 -9.79
CA CYS A 275 20.70 -2.06 -10.91
C CYS A 275 21.36 -2.59 -12.18
N LYS A 276 21.44 -3.91 -12.33
CA LYS A 276 21.99 -4.55 -13.51
C LYS A 276 21.15 -4.14 -14.72
N LYS A 277 21.80 -3.56 -15.73
CA LYS A 277 21.23 -3.49 -17.08
C LYS A 277 20.94 -4.93 -17.51
N SER A 278 19.68 -5.34 -17.44
CA SER A 278 19.24 -6.51 -18.18
C SER A 278 19.47 -6.20 -19.66
N GLY A 279 20.02 -7.14 -20.44
CA GLY A 279 20.49 -6.91 -21.82
C GLY A 279 19.38 -6.42 -22.78
N MET A 280 18.89 -7.29 -23.67
CA MET A 280 17.84 -6.92 -24.64
C MET A 280 16.46 -6.58 -24.01
N LYS A 281 16.33 -6.69 -22.68
CA LYS A 281 15.14 -6.29 -21.90
C LYS A 281 15.56 -5.11 -21.06
N GLY A 282 14.95 -3.94 -21.25
CA GLY A 282 15.33 -2.66 -20.66
C GLY A 282 15.56 -2.64 -19.14
N LYS A 283 15.97 -1.48 -18.62
CA LYS A 283 16.38 -1.29 -17.22
C LYS A 283 15.30 -1.76 -16.24
N SER A 284 15.69 -2.59 -15.26
CA SER A 284 14.76 -3.21 -14.29
C SER A 284 14.63 -2.45 -12.97
N CYS A 285 15.51 -1.47 -12.72
CA CYS A 285 15.39 -0.55 -11.60
C CYS A 285 16.04 0.82 -11.83
N TYR A 286 15.62 1.81 -11.04
CA TYR A 286 15.93 3.23 -11.23
C TYR A 286 16.37 3.86 -9.90
N SER A 287 17.39 4.72 -9.94
CA SER A 287 17.84 5.48 -8.77
C SER A 287 16.85 6.61 -8.44
N PRO A 288 16.88 7.18 -7.22
CA PRO A 288 16.06 8.34 -6.89
C PRO A 288 16.27 9.53 -7.84
N GLU A 289 17.51 9.75 -8.30
CA GLU A 289 17.84 10.78 -9.31
C GLU A 289 17.14 10.53 -10.64
N GLU A 290 17.16 9.29 -11.14
CA GLU A 290 16.49 8.93 -12.38
C GLU A 290 14.98 9.05 -12.27
N ILE A 291 14.39 8.70 -11.12
CA ILE A 291 12.98 8.93 -10.85
C ILE A 291 12.67 10.42 -10.86
N ALA A 292 13.52 11.25 -10.26
CA ALA A 292 13.33 12.69 -10.21
C ALA A 292 13.30 13.30 -11.62
N VAL A 293 14.27 12.93 -12.46
CA VAL A 293 14.32 13.34 -13.87
C VAL A 293 13.11 12.81 -14.65
N PHE A 294 12.75 11.55 -14.44
CA PHE A 294 11.59 10.93 -15.08
C PHE A 294 10.30 11.71 -14.78
N LEU A 295 10.00 11.96 -13.51
CA LEU A 295 8.79 12.67 -13.07
C LEU A 295 8.70 14.08 -13.64
N GLU A 296 9.82 14.82 -13.63
CA GLU A 296 9.91 16.17 -14.21
C GLU A 296 9.62 16.14 -15.71
N LYS A 297 10.25 15.22 -16.46
CA LYS A 297 10.10 15.11 -17.92
C LYS A 297 8.70 14.68 -18.36
N ILE A 298 7.92 14.02 -17.51
CA ILE A 298 6.52 13.65 -17.81
C ILE A 298 5.49 14.68 -17.33
N GLY A 299 5.96 15.81 -16.78
CA GLY A 299 5.15 16.98 -16.50
C GLY A 299 4.70 17.16 -15.05
N PHE A 300 5.25 16.40 -14.08
CA PHE A 300 5.10 16.76 -12.66
C PHE A 300 5.95 17.98 -12.34
N ASP A 301 5.47 18.83 -11.43
CA ASP A 301 6.12 20.07 -11.04
C ASP A 301 6.66 20.02 -9.60
N ARG A 302 7.39 21.08 -9.21
CA ARG A 302 7.99 21.21 -7.88
C ARG A 302 6.98 21.20 -6.72
N GLU A 303 5.70 21.44 -7.00
CA GLU A 303 4.62 21.45 -5.99
C GLU A 303 4.02 20.07 -5.74
N THR A 304 4.36 19.10 -6.59
CA THR A 304 3.96 17.70 -6.46
C THR A 304 4.47 17.12 -5.14
N THR A 305 3.54 16.57 -4.36
CA THR A 305 3.87 15.83 -3.13
C THR A 305 4.22 14.40 -3.48
N ILE A 306 5.36 13.95 -2.96
CA ILE A 306 5.90 12.61 -3.20
C ILE A 306 6.01 11.88 -1.86
N TYR A 307 5.41 10.70 -1.78
CA TYR A 307 5.68 9.71 -0.75
C TYR A 307 6.69 8.70 -1.29
N VAL A 308 7.75 8.43 -0.54
CA VAL A 308 8.71 7.36 -0.85
C VAL A 308 8.61 6.24 0.18
N THR A 309 8.77 4.99 -0.27
CA THR A 309 8.70 3.79 0.60
C THR A 309 9.89 3.62 1.57
N GLU A 310 10.72 4.65 1.70
CA GLU A 310 11.86 4.64 2.61
C GLU A 310 11.42 4.88 4.07
N PRO A 311 11.98 4.12 5.03
CA PRO A 311 11.68 4.29 6.46
C PRO A 311 12.04 5.68 6.95
N ARG A 312 13.27 6.10 6.66
CA ARG A 312 13.89 7.35 7.11
C ARG A 312 14.54 8.06 5.94
N TRP A 313 14.97 9.30 6.17
CA TRP A 313 15.72 10.05 5.17
C TRP A 313 17.06 9.38 4.85
N HIS A 314 17.46 9.45 3.58
CA HIS A 314 18.75 8.95 3.09
C HIS A 314 19.30 9.95 2.05
N GLU A 315 20.61 10.19 2.04
CA GLU A 315 21.28 11.20 1.18
C GLU A 315 21.02 10.99 -0.33
N SER A 316 20.77 9.75 -0.75
CA SER A 316 20.42 9.48 -2.15
C SER A 316 19.08 10.08 -2.58
N LEU A 317 18.23 10.51 -1.63
CA LEU A 317 16.96 11.19 -1.91
C LEU A 317 17.14 12.69 -2.21
N GLU A 318 18.33 13.27 -2.03
CA GLU A 318 18.54 14.72 -2.22
C GLU A 318 18.21 15.16 -3.65
N ALA A 319 18.64 14.40 -4.68
CA ALA A 319 18.30 14.71 -6.07
C ALA A 319 16.78 14.73 -6.33
N LEU A 320 16.02 13.86 -5.64
CA LEU A 320 14.57 13.84 -5.71
C LEU A 320 13.96 15.03 -4.95
N LYS A 321 14.51 15.36 -3.78
CA LYS A 321 14.09 16.51 -2.95
C LYS A 321 14.30 17.84 -3.64
N ASP A 322 15.42 18.00 -4.34
CA ASP A 322 15.78 19.23 -5.04
C ASP A 322 14.79 19.57 -6.16
N LYS A 323 14.30 18.54 -6.87
CA LYS A 323 13.26 18.68 -7.89
C LYS A 323 11.87 18.74 -7.28
N PHE A 324 11.61 17.97 -6.23
CA PHE A 324 10.32 17.87 -5.54
C PHE A 324 10.48 18.10 -4.03
N PRO A 325 10.51 19.37 -3.57
CA PRO A 325 10.74 19.72 -2.17
C PRO A 325 9.72 19.11 -1.19
N LYS A 326 8.55 18.70 -1.68
CA LYS A 326 7.51 17.98 -0.92
C LYS A 326 7.65 16.46 -0.99
N THR A 327 8.89 15.98 -0.88
CA THR A 327 9.20 14.55 -0.74
C THR A 327 9.24 14.15 0.74
N TYR A 328 8.53 13.07 1.07
CA TYR A 328 8.27 12.58 2.43
C TYR A 328 8.52 11.07 2.55
N THR A 329 9.17 10.67 3.63
CA THR A 329 9.42 9.29 4.04
C THR A 329 8.37 8.82 5.06
N LYS A 330 8.35 7.52 5.38
CA LYS A 330 7.47 6.96 6.43
C LYS A 330 7.60 7.71 7.76
N GLU A 331 8.82 7.93 8.25
CA GLU A 331 9.09 8.65 9.50
C GLU A 331 8.47 10.05 9.53
N SER A 332 8.43 10.72 8.39
CA SER A 332 7.84 12.06 8.31
C SER A 332 6.31 12.06 8.32
N ILE A 333 5.66 10.96 7.90
CA ILE A 333 4.21 10.90 7.69
C ILE A 333 3.48 10.17 8.83
N VAL A 334 4.06 9.09 9.37
CA VAL A 334 3.45 8.30 10.46
C VAL A 334 3.20 9.19 11.70
N PRO A 335 2.01 9.10 12.33
CA PRO A 335 1.69 9.82 13.56
C PRO A 335 2.71 9.55 14.67
N ALA A 336 3.06 10.59 15.44
CA ALA A 336 4.15 10.51 16.43
C ALA A 336 3.92 9.39 17.47
N ASP A 337 2.69 9.24 17.95
CA ASP A 337 2.23 8.21 18.90
C ASP A 337 2.24 6.78 18.31
N LYS A 338 2.31 6.65 16.99
CA LYS A 338 2.35 5.35 16.28
C LYS A 338 3.75 4.94 15.86
N LYS A 339 4.76 5.83 15.92
CA LYS A 339 6.10 5.55 15.41
C LYS A 339 6.79 4.38 16.10
N GLU A 340 6.69 4.27 17.42
CA GLU A 340 7.33 3.19 18.18
C GLU A 340 6.84 1.80 17.73
N LYS A 341 5.54 1.67 17.46
CA LYS A 341 4.95 0.42 16.99
C LYS A 341 5.31 0.13 15.54
N PHE A 342 5.22 1.12 14.66
CA PHE A 342 5.25 0.91 13.21
C PHE A 342 6.64 1.06 12.57
N LEU A 343 7.56 1.80 13.19
CA LEU A 343 8.89 2.15 12.63
C LEU A 343 10.06 1.63 13.47
N ASN A 344 9.81 0.64 14.33
CA ASN A 344 10.87 -0.08 15.03
C ASN A 344 11.54 -1.10 14.09
N ILE A 345 12.82 -1.39 14.29
CA ILE A 345 13.62 -2.37 13.55
C ILE A 345 12.99 -3.78 13.58
N GLU A 346 12.20 -4.09 14.62
CA GLU A 346 11.45 -5.35 14.74
C GLU A 346 10.13 -5.35 13.95
N SER A 347 9.69 -4.19 13.46
CA SER A 347 8.41 -3.95 12.80
C SER A 347 8.53 -3.82 11.27
N LEU A 348 9.59 -4.37 10.66
CA LEU A 348 9.80 -4.34 9.20
C LEU A 348 8.58 -4.80 8.39
N LEU A 349 7.81 -5.75 8.92
CA LEU A 349 6.58 -6.19 8.27
C LEU A 349 5.48 -5.11 8.30
N LEU A 350 5.29 -4.43 9.44
CA LEU A 350 4.31 -3.36 9.57
C LEU A 350 4.66 -2.18 8.66
N GLU A 351 5.94 -1.83 8.55
CA GLU A 351 6.39 -0.84 7.58
C GLU A 351 6.00 -1.19 6.15
N LYS A 352 6.26 -2.44 5.72
CA LYS A 352 5.88 -2.91 4.38
C LYS A 352 4.37 -2.88 4.16
N ILE A 353 3.58 -3.13 5.21
CA ILE A 353 2.12 -3.06 5.15
C ILE A 353 1.66 -1.63 4.92
N LEU A 354 2.24 -0.65 5.63
CA LEU A 354 1.95 0.77 5.39
C LEU A 354 2.30 1.13 3.93
N ASP A 355 3.51 0.81 3.47
CA ASP A 355 3.96 1.09 2.11
C ASP A 355 3.02 0.48 1.05
N PHE A 356 2.65 -0.79 1.23
CA PHE A 356 1.75 -1.50 0.30
C PHE A 356 0.39 -0.79 0.18
N HIS A 357 -0.17 -0.31 1.29
CA HIS A 357 -1.47 0.35 1.30
C HIS A 357 -1.40 1.79 0.80
N ILE A 358 -0.37 2.56 1.15
CA ILE A 358 -0.18 3.92 0.63
C ILE A 358 0.02 3.89 -0.89
N CYS A 359 0.87 3.00 -1.40
CA CYS A 359 1.07 2.82 -2.84
C CYS A 359 -0.18 2.30 -3.55
N SER A 360 -0.99 1.47 -2.89
CA SER A 360 -2.27 1.01 -3.46
C SER A 360 -3.34 2.11 -3.53
N GLN A 361 -3.28 3.10 -2.65
CA GLN A 361 -4.31 4.14 -2.53
C GLN A 361 -3.91 5.51 -3.11
N SER A 362 -2.64 5.71 -3.46
CA SER A 362 -2.14 6.96 -4.05
C SER A 362 -2.80 7.28 -5.40
N ASP A 363 -2.76 8.55 -5.80
CA ASP A 363 -3.29 9.00 -7.09
C ASP A 363 -2.44 8.48 -8.25
N VAL A 364 -1.13 8.48 -8.07
CA VAL A 364 -0.16 7.93 -9.02
C VAL A 364 0.80 7.02 -8.26
N PHE A 365 1.07 5.85 -8.83
CA PHE A 365 2.07 4.93 -8.31
C PHE A 365 3.22 4.75 -9.31
N VAL A 366 4.46 4.84 -8.82
CA VAL A 366 5.68 4.73 -9.62
C VAL A 366 6.60 3.67 -8.99
N PRO A 367 6.75 2.49 -9.62
CA PRO A 367 7.66 1.46 -9.14
C PRO A 367 9.08 1.74 -9.66
N ALA A 368 10.03 2.02 -8.77
CA ALA A 368 11.43 2.15 -9.18
C ALA A 368 12.10 0.78 -9.40
N ILE A 369 11.48 -0.31 -8.95
CA ILE A 369 11.98 -1.68 -9.13
C ILE A 369 10.85 -2.57 -9.63
N SER A 370 11.11 -3.35 -10.68
CA SER A 370 10.20 -4.42 -11.09
C SER A 370 10.24 -5.58 -10.09
N GLY A 371 9.08 -6.14 -9.73
CA GLY A 371 9.04 -7.31 -8.86
C GLY A 371 7.66 -7.57 -8.27
N LEU A 372 7.62 -8.46 -7.28
CA LEU A 372 6.37 -8.94 -6.68
C LEU A 372 5.57 -7.84 -5.98
N PHE A 373 6.24 -6.90 -5.31
CA PHE A 373 5.58 -5.75 -4.67
C PHE A 373 4.86 -4.89 -5.71
N TYR A 374 5.56 -4.49 -6.79
CA TYR A 374 4.94 -3.77 -7.91
C TYR A 374 3.75 -4.55 -8.48
N ALA A 375 3.91 -5.83 -8.79
CA ALA A 375 2.85 -6.64 -9.36
C ALA A 375 1.60 -6.69 -8.44
N ASN A 376 1.78 -6.90 -7.13
CA ASN A 376 0.64 -6.98 -6.20
C ASN A 376 0.00 -5.62 -5.92
N VAL A 377 0.79 -4.54 -5.83
CA VAL A 377 0.23 -3.17 -5.76
C VAL A 377 -0.58 -2.88 -7.02
N ALA A 378 -0.08 -3.26 -8.20
CA ALA A 378 -0.83 -3.13 -9.45
C ALA A 378 -2.15 -3.91 -9.41
N GLY A 379 -2.13 -5.16 -8.94
CA GLY A 379 -3.34 -5.96 -8.74
C GLY A 379 -4.38 -5.29 -7.85
N ARG A 380 -3.96 -4.75 -6.70
CA ARG A 380 -4.86 -4.06 -5.76
C ARG A 380 -5.37 -2.72 -6.29
N ARG A 381 -4.52 -2.01 -7.03
CA ARG A 381 -4.91 -0.80 -7.74
C ARG A 381 -5.95 -1.10 -8.82
N ILE A 382 -5.77 -2.15 -9.62
CA ILE A 382 -6.78 -2.63 -10.58
C ILE A 382 -8.09 -2.94 -9.87
N ALA A 383 -8.05 -3.71 -8.78
CA ALA A 383 -9.22 -4.06 -7.96
C ALA A 383 -10.03 -2.87 -7.45
N SER A 384 -9.35 -1.74 -7.19
CA SER A 384 -9.96 -0.51 -6.69
C SER A 384 -10.18 0.55 -7.78
N GLY A 385 -10.03 0.19 -9.06
CA GLY A 385 -10.18 1.11 -10.17
C GLY A 385 -9.16 2.25 -10.16
N ARG A 386 -7.90 1.98 -9.81
CA ARG A 386 -6.80 2.97 -9.74
C ARG A 386 -5.71 2.67 -10.78
N GLY A 387 -6.05 2.82 -12.06
CA GLY A 387 -5.15 2.44 -13.17
C GLY A 387 -3.90 3.32 -13.35
N ASN A 388 -3.76 4.42 -12.61
CA ASN A 388 -2.63 5.32 -12.77
C ASN A 388 -1.34 4.75 -12.16
N ILE A 389 -0.62 3.98 -12.97
CA ILE A 389 0.68 3.41 -12.65
C ILE A 389 1.66 3.77 -13.76
N LEU A 390 2.71 4.52 -13.43
CA LEU A 390 3.70 5.00 -14.39
C LEU A 390 5.03 4.29 -14.15
N VAL A 391 5.46 3.50 -15.12
CA VAL A 391 6.71 2.73 -15.05
C VAL A 391 7.83 3.58 -15.63
N PRO A 392 8.89 3.90 -14.86
CA PRO A 392 9.98 4.71 -15.35
C PRO A 392 10.67 4.08 -16.56
N SER A 393 11.17 4.93 -17.45
CA SER A 393 12.13 4.58 -18.49
C SER A 393 12.98 5.79 -18.86
N GLN A 394 14.06 5.58 -19.61
CA GLN A 394 14.87 6.67 -20.12
C GLN A 394 14.07 7.51 -21.12
N ILE A 395 14.19 8.83 -21.03
CA ILE A 395 13.56 9.81 -21.92
C ILE A 395 14.68 10.62 -22.58
N GLU A 396 14.88 10.44 -23.88
CA GLU A 396 15.94 11.09 -24.65
C GLU A 396 15.67 12.59 -24.88
N GLY A 397 14.40 12.99 -25.00
CA GLY A 397 14.00 14.39 -25.20
C GLY A 397 13.85 15.22 -23.91
N PHE A 398 13.42 16.48 -24.07
CA PHE A 398 13.14 17.41 -22.96
C PHE A 398 11.89 17.01 -22.16
N SER A 399 10.90 16.42 -22.82
CA SER A 399 9.66 15.96 -22.19
C SER A 399 9.04 14.82 -22.99
N ALA A 400 8.20 14.02 -22.34
CA ALA A 400 7.39 13.02 -23.02
C ALA A 400 5.99 12.91 -22.38
N PRO A 401 4.93 12.59 -23.13
CA PRO A 401 3.60 12.38 -22.55
C PRO A 401 3.60 11.25 -21.53
N ALA A 402 3.02 11.48 -20.35
CA ALA A 402 2.92 10.48 -19.29
C ALA A 402 2.19 9.18 -19.74
N ALA A 403 1.27 9.30 -20.71
CA ALA A 403 0.56 8.16 -21.30
C ALA A 403 1.49 7.08 -21.89
N ASN A 404 2.68 7.46 -22.34
CA ASN A 404 3.67 6.53 -22.91
C ASN A 404 4.30 5.60 -21.86
N PHE A 405 4.18 5.96 -20.58
CA PHE A 405 4.80 5.24 -19.47
C PHE A 405 3.77 4.52 -18.60
N VAL A 406 2.50 4.46 -19.05
CA VAL A 406 1.48 3.67 -18.37
C VAL A 406 1.90 2.21 -18.35
N SER A 407 1.88 1.62 -17.17
CA SER A 407 2.22 0.22 -16.94
C SER A 407 1.57 -0.70 -17.98
N SER A 408 2.35 -1.66 -18.50
CA SER A 408 1.83 -2.69 -19.40
C SER A 408 0.73 -3.55 -18.77
N TYR A 409 0.68 -3.63 -17.43
CA TYR A 409 -0.42 -4.28 -16.71
C TYR A 409 -1.75 -3.59 -16.98
N ILE A 410 -1.73 -2.26 -17.07
CA ILE A 410 -2.92 -1.43 -17.27
C ILE A 410 -3.21 -1.27 -18.76
N SER A 411 -2.24 -0.79 -19.55
CA SER A 411 -2.45 -0.47 -20.96
C SER A 411 -2.80 -1.69 -21.83
N LYS A 412 -2.30 -2.88 -21.48
CA LYS A 412 -2.61 -4.14 -22.17
C LYS A 412 -3.64 -5.01 -21.43
N LYS A 413 -4.20 -4.54 -20.31
CA LYS A 413 -5.06 -5.32 -19.40
C LYS A 413 -4.54 -6.75 -19.14
N ASN A 414 -3.22 -6.93 -19.01
CA ASN A 414 -2.59 -8.27 -18.99
C ASN A 414 -2.25 -8.79 -17.59
N HIS A 415 -2.61 -8.06 -16.53
CA HIS A 415 -2.47 -8.51 -15.15
C HIS A 415 -3.57 -9.53 -14.78
N MET A 416 -3.24 -10.54 -13.98
CA MET A 416 -4.19 -11.58 -13.55
C MET A 416 -5.37 -11.04 -12.72
N ALA A 417 -5.22 -9.88 -12.07
CA ALA A 417 -6.36 -9.20 -11.44
C ALA A 417 -7.53 -9.00 -12.42
N TYR A 418 -7.30 -8.69 -13.70
CA TYR A 418 -8.38 -8.50 -14.68
C TYR A 418 -9.20 -9.75 -14.96
N SER A 419 -8.68 -10.97 -14.71
CA SER A 419 -9.51 -12.18 -14.81
C SER A 419 -10.45 -12.37 -13.61
N CYS A 420 -10.27 -11.58 -12.55
CA CYS A 420 -11.12 -11.61 -11.38
C CYS A 420 -12.24 -10.56 -11.42
N PHE A 421 -12.12 -9.49 -12.20
CA PHE A 421 -13.14 -8.43 -12.25
C PHE A 421 -13.79 -8.32 -13.63
N CYS A 422 -15.10 -8.09 -13.62
CA CYS A 422 -15.95 -8.08 -14.80
C CYS A 422 -16.04 -6.65 -15.32
N ASP A 423 -15.91 -6.48 -16.64
CA ASP A 423 -16.29 -5.23 -17.30
C ASP A 423 -17.82 -5.07 -17.17
N GLN A 424 -18.31 -3.85 -16.89
CA GLN A 424 -19.75 -3.56 -16.72
C GLN A 424 -20.51 -3.57 -18.03
#